data_AF-F1A645-F1
#
_entry.id   AF-F1A645-F1
#
_cell.length_a   1.000
_cell.length_b   1.000
_cell.length_c   1.000
_cell.angle_alpha   90.00
_cell.angle_beta   90.00
_cell.angle_gamma   90.00
#
_symmetry.space_group_name_H-M   'P 1'
#
loop_
_entity.id
_entity.type
_entity.pdbx_description
1 polymer ?
#
loop_
_entity_poly.entity_id
_entity_poly.type
_entity_poly.pdbx_seq_one_letter_code
_entity_poly.pdbx_strand_id
1 'polypeptide(L)'
;MKLQTFLSITFILLIIAVFSSATEKQEICETCRGVFDIAKKFHKRRKPFTPYQITQEVSAICMIYPTADIQSKCREMSSIIPTFINYIDRDVEPYRGCLEMGYCH
;
A
#
# COMPACT_ATOMS: atom_id res chain seq x y z
N MET A 1 24.03 -39.19 -7.68
CA MET A 1 22.56 -38.96 -7.60
C MET A 1 22.16 -37.99 -6.48
N LYS A 2 22.94 -36.94 -6.20
CA LYS A 2 22.62 -35.90 -5.19
C LYS A 2 22.51 -34.50 -5.82
N LEU A 3 23.36 -34.21 -6.83
CA LEU A 3 23.42 -32.92 -7.52
C LEU A 3 22.09 -32.50 -8.17
N GLN A 4 21.37 -33.45 -8.78
CA GLN A 4 20.09 -33.20 -9.46
C GLN A 4 18.98 -32.81 -8.47
N THR A 5 18.97 -33.41 -7.27
CA THR A 5 18.03 -33.08 -6.20
C THR A 5 18.30 -31.70 -5.61
N PHE A 6 19.58 -31.33 -5.44
CA PHE A 6 19.97 -29.98 -4.98
C PHE A 6 19.60 -28.89 -5.99
N LEU A 7 19.78 -29.14 -7.29
CA LEU A 7 19.34 -28.24 -8.37
C LEU A 7 17.81 -28.08 -8.38
N SER A 8 17.05 -29.17 -8.21
CA SER A 8 15.59 -29.08 -8.13
C SER A 8 15.10 -28.33 -6.88
N ILE A 9 15.70 -28.55 -5.71
CA ILE A 9 15.30 -27.87 -4.47
C ILE A 9 15.60 -26.37 -4.56
N THR A 10 16.77 -25.99 -5.06
CA THR A 10 17.13 -24.58 -5.25
C THR A 10 16.22 -23.88 -6.25
N PHE A 11 15.84 -24.54 -7.35
CA PHE A 11 14.89 -24.01 -8.33
C PHE A 11 13.50 -23.80 -7.72
N ILE A 12 13.01 -24.75 -6.91
CA ILE A 12 11.72 -24.62 -6.20
C ILE A 12 11.75 -23.45 -5.21
N LEU A 13 12.83 -23.28 -4.45
CA LEU A 13 12.97 -22.16 -3.50
C LEU A 13 12.98 -20.79 -4.20
N LEU A 14 13.66 -20.69 -5.35
CA LEU A 14 13.69 -19.47 -6.15
C LEU A 14 12.29 -19.11 -6.68
N ILE A 15 11.56 -20.11 -7.17
CA ILE A 15 10.17 -19.95 -7.62
C ILE A 15 9.32 -19.39 -6.48
N ILE A 16 9.32 -20.04 -5.31
CA ILE A 16 8.50 -19.62 -4.16
C ILE A 16 8.85 -18.17 -3.74
N ALA A 17 10.12 -17.83 -3.65
CA ALA A 17 10.56 -16.49 -3.25
C ALA A 17 10.09 -15.39 -4.24
N VAL A 18 10.16 -15.67 -5.55
CA VAL A 18 9.68 -14.73 -6.58
C VAL A 18 8.17 -14.54 -6.48
N PHE A 19 7.40 -15.63 -6.34
CA PHE A 19 5.95 -15.57 -6.22
C PHE A 19 5.52 -14.78 -4.98
N SER A 20 6.13 -15.01 -3.82
CA SER A 20 5.82 -14.27 -2.58
C SER A 20 6.00 -12.75 -2.76
N SER A 21 7.10 -12.34 -3.40
CA SER A 21 7.40 -10.91 -3.60
C SER A 21 6.41 -10.19 -4.53
N ALA A 22 5.83 -10.91 -5.50
CA ALA A 22 4.88 -10.34 -6.45
C ALA A 22 3.54 -10.03 -5.76
N THR A 23 3.04 -10.96 -4.95
CA THR A 23 1.84 -10.77 -4.14
C THR A 23 1.98 -9.63 -3.14
N GLU A 24 3.12 -9.53 -2.45
CA GLU A 24 3.38 -8.46 -1.48
C GLU A 24 3.36 -7.08 -2.16
N LYS A 25 4.06 -6.90 -3.29
CA LYS A 25 4.06 -5.64 -4.04
C LYS A 25 2.65 -5.23 -4.48
N GLN A 26 1.86 -6.20 -4.93
CA GLN A 26 0.48 -5.94 -5.32
C GLN A 26 -0.37 -5.52 -4.12
N GLU A 27 -0.24 -6.20 -2.97
CA GLU A 27 -0.93 -5.83 -1.74
C GLU A 27 -0.54 -4.44 -1.23
N ILE A 28 0.74 -4.06 -1.31
CA ILE A 28 1.21 -2.72 -0.96
C ILE A 28 0.60 -1.66 -1.88
N CYS A 29 0.55 -1.91 -3.19
CA CYS A 29 -0.05 -1.01 -4.15
C CYS A 29 -1.56 -0.82 -3.88
N GLU A 30 -2.29 -1.91 -3.67
CA GLU A 30 -3.72 -1.85 -3.34
C GLU A 30 -3.97 -1.17 -1.99
N THR A 31 -3.09 -1.37 -1.00
CA THR A 31 -3.14 -0.67 0.28
C THR A 31 -2.97 0.85 0.08
N CYS A 32 -1.98 1.27 -0.72
CA CYS A 32 -1.79 2.68 -1.04
C CYS A 32 -3.03 3.28 -1.69
N ARG A 33 -3.60 2.60 -2.69
CA ARG A 33 -4.81 3.06 -3.39
C ARG A 33 -5.99 3.20 -2.42
N GLY A 34 -6.16 2.23 -1.52
CA GLY A 34 -7.18 2.27 -0.48
C GLY A 34 -7.02 3.49 0.44
N VAL A 35 -5.81 3.72 0.96
CA VAL A 35 -5.50 4.90 1.78
C VAL A 35 -5.77 6.19 1.01
N PHE A 36 -5.36 6.25 -0.26
CA PHE A 36 -5.58 7.40 -1.14
C PHE A 36 -7.08 7.70 -1.30
N ASP A 37 -7.88 6.68 -1.60
CA ASP A 37 -9.31 6.84 -1.80
C ASP A 37 -10.04 7.27 -0.54
N ILE A 38 -9.64 6.71 0.62
CA ILE A 38 -10.18 7.12 1.91
C ILE A 38 -9.84 8.59 2.18
N ALA A 39 -8.58 8.99 1.97
CA ALA A 39 -8.15 10.37 2.12
C ALA A 39 -8.93 11.31 1.20
N LYS A 40 -9.13 10.94 -0.08
CA LYS A 40 -9.94 11.68 -1.05
C LYS A 40 -11.38 11.86 -0.58
N LYS A 41 -12.00 10.78 -0.08
CA LYS A 41 -13.38 10.80 0.45
C LYS A 41 -13.52 11.73 1.65
N PHE A 42 -12.54 11.83 2.53
CA PHE A 42 -12.62 12.76 3.68
C PHE A 42 -12.28 14.20 3.29
N HIS A 43 -11.32 14.39 2.39
CA HIS A 43 -10.85 15.70 1.94
C HIS A 43 -11.86 16.42 1.04
N LYS A 44 -12.57 15.71 0.16
CA LYS A 44 -13.55 16.30 -0.78
C LYS A 44 -14.99 16.34 -0.24
N ARG A 45 -15.21 16.08 1.05
CA ARG A 45 -16.55 16.21 1.69
C ARG A 45 -17.03 17.65 1.71
N ARG A 46 -18.35 17.84 1.80
CA ARG A 46 -18.98 19.18 1.99
C ARG A 46 -18.44 19.93 3.20
N LYS A 47 -18.14 19.22 4.29
CA LYS A 47 -17.38 19.70 5.44
C LYS A 47 -16.08 18.89 5.49
N PRO A 48 -14.99 19.37 4.87
CA PRO A 48 -13.77 18.59 4.73
C PRO A 48 -13.07 18.43 6.07
N PHE A 49 -12.43 17.28 6.25
CA PHE A 49 -11.62 17.00 7.43
C PHE A 49 -10.25 17.67 7.28
N THR A 50 -9.62 18.04 8.39
CA THR A 50 -8.22 18.50 8.35
C THR A 50 -7.28 17.34 8.05
N PRO A 51 -6.06 17.58 7.54
CA PRO A 51 -5.09 16.51 7.31
C PRO A 51 -4.86 15.63 8.53
N TYR A 52 -4.79 16.25 9.72
CA TYR A 52 -4.66 15.52 10.98
C TYR A 52 -5.83 14.58 11.25
N GLN A 53 -7.08 15.06 11.07
CA GLN A 53 -8.26 14.23 11.25
C GLN A 53 -8.28 13.06 10.26
N ILE A 54 -7.91 13.30 9.00
CA ILE A 54 -7.83 12.25 7.98
C ILE A 54 -6.78 11.20 8.36
N THR A 55 -5.61 11.61 8.85
CA THR A 55 -4.59 10.68 9.36
C THR A 55 -5.12 9.77 10.45
N GLN A 56 -5.88 10.31 11.42
CA GLN A 56 -6.46 9.50 12.51
C GLN A 56 -7.46 8.47 11.97
N GLU A 57 -8.37 8.88 11.08
CA GLU A 57 -9.37 7.98 10.48
C GLU A 57 -8.71 6.87 9.65
N VAL A 58 -7.73 7.22 8.81
CA VAL A 58 -6.97 6.25 8.01
C VAL A 58 -6.21 5.29 8.92
N SER A 59 -5.53 5.81 9.95
CA SER A 59 -4.78 4.97 10.90
C SER A 59 -5.69 3.97 11.62
N ALA A 60 -6.93 4.33 11.93
CA ALA A 60 -7.89 3.42 12.53
C ALA A 60 -8.28 2.29 11.56
N ILE A 61 -8.50 2.62 10.28
CA ILE A 61 -8.81 1.65 9.22
C ILE A 61 -7.63 0.70 8.97
N CYS A 62 -6.39 1.18 9.13
CA CYS A 62 -5.20 0.35 8.98
C CYS A 62 -5.19 -0.87 9.93
N MET A 63 -5.92 -0.85 11.06
CA MET A 63 -6.01 -1.98 11.98
C MET A 63 -6.85 -3.15 11.44
N ILE A 64 -7.64 -2.92 10.39
CA ILE A 64 -8.57 -3.91 9.81
C ILE A 64 -7.87 -4.82 8.80
N TYR A 65 -6.68 -4.45 8.31
CA TYR A 65 -5.93 -5.26 7.34
C TYR A 65 -5.48 -6.61 7.93
N PRO A 66 -5.43 -7.68 7.12
CA PRO A 66 -5.31 -9.06 7.61
C PRO A 66 -3.91 -9.43 8.13
N THR A 67 -2.86 -8.73 7.71
CA THR A 67 -1.47 -9.07 8.04
C THR A 67 -0.76 -7.91 8.72
N ALA A 68 0.11 -8.20 9.68
CA ALA A 68 0.84 -7.17 10.43
C ALA A 68 1.72 -6.28 9.53
N ASP A 69 2.29 -6.85 8.48
CA ASP A 69 3.13 -6.14 7.51
C ASP A 69 2.32 -5.10 6.74
N ILE A 70 1.14 -5.47 6.24
CA ILE A 70 0.25 -4.53 5.54
C ILE A 70 -0.32 -3.49 6.49
N GLN A 71 -0.68 -3.87 7.72
CA GLN A 71 -1.10 -2.90 8.74
C GLN A 71 0.01 -1.87 9.03
N SER A 72 1.26 -2.32 9.13
CA SER A 72 2.43 -1.45 9.32
C SER A 72 2.60 -0.49 8.14
N LYS A 73 2.54 -1.04 6.92
CA LYS A 73 2.68 -0.25 5.70
C LYS A 73 1.55 0.77 5.51
N CYS A 74 0.32 0.40 5.85
CA CYS A 74 -0.82 1.31 5.87
C CYS A 74 -0.61 2.46 6.87
N ARG A 75 -0.10 2.17 8.08
CA ARG A 75 0.22 3.21 9.07
C ARG A 75 1.35 4.13 8.63
N GLU A 76 2.36 3.60 7.93
CA GLU A 76 3.37 4.43 7.28
C GLU A 76 2.71 5.40 6.29
N MET A 77 1.80 4.91 5.43
CA MET A 77 1.08 5.73 4.47
C MET A 77 0.16 6.77 5.14
N SER A 78 -0.44 6.45 6.29
CA SER A 78 -1.29 7.42 7.01
C SER A 78 -0.50 8.63 7.55
N SER A 79 0.81 8.47 7.78
CA SER A 79 1.69 9.56 8.22
C SER A 79 1.98 10.59 7.13
N ILE A 80 1.83 10.22 5.86
CA ILE A 80 2.11 11.07 4.69
C ILE A 80 0.83 11.58 4.01
N ILE A 81 -0.32 11.52 4.70
CA ILE A 81 -1.61 12.05 4.21
C ILE A 81 -1.54 13.49 3.65
N PRO A 82 -0.74 14.43 4.18
CA PRO A 82 -0.58 15.73 3.54
C PRO A 82 -0.11 15.65 2.08
N THR A 83 0.74 14.69 1.75
CA THR A 83 1.19 14.43 0.38
C THR A 83 0.05 13.88 -0.48
N PHE A 84 -0.72 12.92 0.05
CA PHE A 84 -1.92 12.41 -0.62
C PHE A 84 -2.89 13.56 -0.94
N ILE A 85 -3.15 14.46 0.02
CA ILE A 85 -4.01 15.62 -0.15
C ILE A 85 -3.51 16.53 -1.27
N ASN A 86 -2.19 16.78 -1.35
CA ASN A 86 -1.61 17.55 -2.45
C ASN A 86 -1.87 16.90 -3.82
N TYR A 87 -1.74 15.57 -3.93
CA TYR A 87 -2.11 14.85 -5.15
C TYR A 87 -3.62 14.93 -5.45
N ILE A 88 -4.45 14.80 -4.42
CA ILE A 88 -5.92 14.89 -4.53
C ILE A 88 -6.37 16.29 -4.99
N ASP A 89 -5.69 17.36 -4.56
CA ASP A 89 -6.00 18.73 -4.98
C ASP A 89 -5.54 19.06 -6.39
N ARG A 90 -4.64 18.24 -6.95
CA ARG A 90 -4.26 18.24 -8.36
C ARG A 90 -5.06 17.24 -9.20
N ASP A 91 -6.13 16.66 -8.64
CA ASP A 91 -6.98 15.65 -9.26
C ASP A 91 -6.20 14.45 -9.82
N VAL A 92 -5.11 14.07 -9.14
CA VAL A 92 -4.34 12.87 -9.49
C VAL A 92 -5.13 11.62 -9.10
N GLU A 93 -5.26 10.70 -10.04
CA GLU A 93 -5.91 9.41 -9.82
C GLU A 93 -5.11 8.53 -8.84
N PRO A 94 -5.76 7.74 -7.95
CA PRO A 94 -5.11 7.00 -6.88
C PRO A 94 -3.95 6.12 -7.32
N TYR A 95 -4.12 5.35 -8.40
CA TYR A 95 -3.06 4.48 -8.92
C TYR A 95 -1.84 5.29 -9.36
N ARG A 96 -2.05 6.42 -10.06
CA ARG A 96 -0.97 7.30 -10.51
C ARG A 96 -0.26 7.96 -9.34
N GLY A 97 -1.01 8.42 -8.33
CA GLY A 97 -0.41 8.97 -7.11
C GLY A 97 0.45 7.93 -6.39
N CYS A 98 -0.05 6.71 -6.24
CA CYS A 98 0.70 5.60 -5.63
C CYS A 98 1.91 5.13 -6.45
N LEU A 99 1.84 5.22 -7.78
CA LEU A 99 2.99 5.01 -8.67
C LEU A 99 4.06 6.08 -8.47
N GLU A 100 3.68 7.36 -8.45
CA GLU A 100 4.60 8.49 -8.23
C GLU A 100 5.24 8.46 -6.83
N MET A 101 4.55 7.90 -5.84
CA MET A 101 5.08 7.67 -4.49
C MET A 101 5.91 6.38 -4.34
N GLY A 102 5.99 5.54 -5.37
CA GLY A 102 6.76 4.29 -5.34
C GLY A 102 6.10 3.15 -4.54
N TYR A 103 4.79 3.18 -4.35
CA TYR A 103 4.03 2.08 -3.74
C TYR A 103 3.41 1.14 -4.78
N CYS A 104 3.27 1.59 -6.02
CA CYS A 104 2.87 0.79 -7.16
C CYS A 104 4.00 0.73 -8.18
N HIS A 105 4.18 -0.43 -8.83
CA HIS A 105 5.17 -0.68 -9.87
C HIS A 105 4.63 -1.65 -10.91
#